data_AF-A0A495I1P3-F1
#
_entry.id   AF-A0A495I1P3-F1
#
_cell.length_a   1.000
_cell.length_b   1.000
_cell.length_c   1.000
_cell.angle_alpha   90.00
_cell.angle_beta   90.00
_cell.angle_gamma   90.00
#
_symmetry.space_group_name_H-M   'P 1'
#
loop_
_entity.id
_entity.type
_entity.pdbx_description
1 polymer ?
#
loop_
_entity_poly.entity_id
_entity_poly.type
_entity_poly.pdbx_seq_one_letter_code
_entity_poly.pdbx_strand_id
1 'polypeptide(L)'
;MPRITPSEELNTLAVLIANAAPAGIGSDALLHQLGNAYQRRTLQRRLAQLVDQQRIEVRGEGRATRYYPRSQPVESAHPAATSPVATTADYVPTSAEGAEIRAAISQPRHLRKPVGYQLDFLSQYHPNHTAYLPPSLREQLHTLGRSPADQTPAGTFAKDILNRLLIDLSWASSHLEGNTYSRLDTERLIEFGQAAEGKNALETQMILNHKQAIEYLVLQPENAQVQTGTLIALHAFLSDGLMADPAAVGRIRRRAVEIGGSVYLPIALPQRLEELFGIVTQMAAEITDPFEQAFFLMVHLPYLQPFEDVNKRVSRLAANIPFIRHNLCPLSFIDVPQQAYVDAMLGVYELNRVDLLRDVFVWAYERSCQQYVAVKQNLVPPDIFRLRHRQALAEVIAAIVRKGEAATEEAVKRRMPASVPEADHTHFVQLALAEFGALHAGNAVRFGIRPLEFGEWERNYRGETA
;
A
#
# COMPACT_ATOMS: atom_id res chain seq x y z
N MET A 1 -17.12 -51.56 -17.64
CA MET A 1 -15.93 -50.81 -17.17
C MET A 1 -16.01 -49.41 -17.74
N PRO A 2 -16.00 -48.36 -16.90
CA PRO A 2 -16.10 -46.99 -17.40
C PRO A 2 -14.89 -46.68 -18.28
N ARG A 3 -15.13 -46.03 -19.44
CA ARG A 3 -14.06 -45.60 -20.34
C ARG A 3 -13.32 -44.43 -19.68
N ILE A 4 -12.09 -44.70 -19.24
CA ILE A 4 -11.19 -43.69 -18.68
C ILE A 4 -10.93 -42.63 -19.75
N THR A 5 -11.07 -41.35 -19.38
CA THR A 5 -10.81 -40.26 -20.33
C THR A 5 -9.30 -40.08 -20.56
N PRO A 6 -8.86 -39.63 -21.74
CA PRO A 6 -7.44 -39.38 -22.04
C PRO A 6 -6.69 -38.54 -21.00
N SER A 7 -7.39 -37.63 -20.32
CA SER A 7 -6.83 -36.75 -19.29
C SER A 7 -6.57 -37.47 -17.96
N GLU A 8 -7.45 -38.40 -17.56
CA GLU A 8 -7.27 -39.23 -16.36
C GLU A 8 -6.13 -40.24 -16.52
N GLU A 9 -5.95 -40.78 -17.73
CA GLU A 9 -4.81 -41.65 -18.07
C GLU A 9 -3.48 -40.91 -17.91
N LEU A 10 -3.40 -39.66 -18.39
CA LEU A 10 -2.19 -38.83 -18.31
C LEU A 10 -1.86 -38.47 -16.85
N ASN A 11 -2.88 -38.20 -16.03
CA ASN A 11 -2.70 -37.92 -14.60
C ASN A 11 -2.21 -39.15 -13.83
N THR A 12 -2.77 -40.33 -14.13
CA THR A 12 -2.35 -41.59 -13.51
C THR A 12 -0.90 -41.93 -13.84
N LEU A 13 -0.49 -41.74 -15.10
CA LEU A 13 0.89 -41.93 -15.54
C LEU A 13 1.87 -40.96 -14.86
N ALA A 14 1.49 -39.68 -14.72
CA ALA A 14 2.32 -38.69 -14.05
C ALA A 14 2.54 -39.03 -12.56
N VAL A 15 1.52 -39.51 -11.86
CA VAL A 15 1.61 -39.95 -10.45
C VAL A 15 2.53 -41.16 -10.30
N LEU A 16 2.43 -42.15 -11.19
CA LEU A 16 3.30 -43.33 -11.16
C LEU A 16 4.78 -42.97 -11.39
N ILE A 17 5.05 -42.03 -12.29
CA ILE A 17 6.40 -41.52 -12.54
C ILE A 17 6.93 -40.72 -11.34
N ALA A 18 6.07 -39.94 -10.68
CA ALA A 18 6.43 -39.18 -9.47
C ALA A 18 6.79 -40.10 -8.28
N ASN A 19 6.06 -41.21 -8.11
CA ASN A 19 6.31 -42.19 -7.04
C ASN A 19 7.63 -42.98 -7.22
N ALA A 20 8.24 -42.92 -8.40
CA ALA A 20 9.52 -43.56 -8.70
C ALA A 20 10.73 -42.60 -8.56
N ALA A 21 10.51 -41.37 -8.10
CA ALA A 21 11.60 -40.46 -7.74
C ALA A 21 12.35 -40.95 -6.48
N PRO A 22 13.67 -40.75 -6.37
CA PRO A 22 14.55 -39.99 -7.27
C PRO A 22 15.17 -40.83 -8.39
N ALA A 23 14.98 -42.15 -8.43
CA ALA A 23 15.65 -43.06 -9.36
C ALA A 23 15.13 -42.95 -10.81
N GLY A 24 13.90 -42.44 -11.00
CA GLY A 24 13.22 -42.38 -12.28
C GLY A 24 12.76 -43.77 -12.74
N ILE A 25 11.82 -43.82 -13.68
CA ILE A 25 11.24 -45.09 -14.12
C ILE A 25 11.41 -45.30 -15.63
N GLY A 26 11.73 -46.53 -16.03
CA GLY A 26 11.82 -46.92 -17.44
C GLY A 26 10.46 -47.31 -18.03
N SER A 27 10.32 -47.21 -19.35
CA SER A 27 9.06 -47.56 -20.05
C SER A 27 8.62 -49.00 -19.83
N ASP A 28 9.55 -49.95 -19.69
CA ASP A 28 9.23 -51.36 -19.47
C ASP A 28 8.75 -51.64 -18.05
N ALA A 29 9.27 -50.90 -17.06
CA ALA A 29 8.81 -50.97 -15.68
C ALA A 29 7.40 -50.35 -15.54
N LEU A 30 7.13 -49.25 -16.25
CA LEU A 30 5.78 -48.66 -16.33
C LEU A 30 4.78 -49.63 -16.97
N LEU A 31 5.14 -50.30 -18.07
CA LEU A 31 4.28 -51.31 -18.70
C LEU A 31 3.97 -52.47 -17.75
N HIS A 32 4.95 -52.91 -16.95
CA HIS A 32 4.75 -53.98 -15.99
C HIS A 32 3.83 -53.56 -14.82
N GLN A 33 3.94 -52.32 -14.34
CA GLN A 33 3.07 -51.81 -13.25
C GLN A 33 1.63 -51.51 -13.71
N LEU A 34 1.45 -51.12 -14.98
CA LEU A 34 0.14 -50.81 -15.54
C LEU A 34 -0.61 -52.05 -16.07
N GLY A 35 0.06 -53.21 -16.14
CA GLY A 35 -0.51 -54.45 -16.66
C GLY A 35 -1.01 -54.36 -18.11
N ASN A 36 -1.96 -55.23 -18.47
CA ASN A 36 -2.54 -55.30 -19.83
C ASN A 36 -3.42 -54.09 -20.23
N ALA A 37 -3.48 -53.03 -19.41
CA ALA A 37 -4.28 -51.85 -19.67
C ALA A 37 -3.71 -50.96 -20.79
N TYR A 38 -2.42 -51.09 -21.13
CA TYR A 38 -1.76 -50.28 -22.15
C TYR A 38 -0.95 -51.11 -23.15
N GLN A 39 -1.16 -50.86 -24.45
CA GLN A 39 -0.23 -51.30 -25.49
C GLN A 39 1.01 -50.40 -25.49
N ARG A 40 2.21 -50.97 -25.72
CA ARG A 40 3.50 -50.25 -25.69
C ARG A 40 3.50 -48.96 -26.54
N ARG A 41 2.88 -48.99 -27.71
CA ARG A 41 2.78 -47.82 -28.61
C ARG A 41 1.89 -46.71 -28.04
N THR A 42 0.83 -47.07 -27.31
CA THR A 42 -0.05 -46.11 -26.64
C THR A 42 0.65 -45.44 -25.46
N LEU A 43 1.39 -46.22 -24.65
CA LEU A 43 2.18 -45.66 -23.55
C LEU A 43 3.24 -44.68 -24.07
N GLN A 44 3.98 -45.04 -25.13
CA GLN A 44 4.97 -44.15 -25.73
C GLN A 44 4.36 -42.83 -26.22
N ARG A 45 3.19 -42.87 -26.86
CA ARG A 45 2.46 -41.68 -27.29
C ARG A 45 2.03 -40.79 -26.11
N ARG A 46 1.57 -41.39 -25.00
CA ARG A 46 1.18 -40.67 -23.78
C ARG A 46 2.37 -40.06 -23.04
N LEU A 47 3.49 -40.77 -22.99
CA LEU A 47 4.74 -40.25 -22.42
C LEU A 47 5.28 -39.08 -23.25
N ALA A 48 5.25 -39.18 -24.58
CA ALA A 48 5.60 -38.06 -25.46
C ALA A 48 4.69 -36.84 -25.22
N GLN A 49 3.38 -37.07 -25.03
CA GLN A 49 2.42 -36.02 -24.69
C GLN A 49 2.69 -35.36 -23.33
N LEU A 50 3.11 -36.13 -22.31
CA LEU A 50 3.50 -35.59 -21.00
C LEU A 50 4.81 -34.79 -21.04
N VAL A 51 5.74 -35.18 -21.91
CA VAL A 51 6.99 -34.44 -22.15
C VAL A 51 6.71 -33.12 -22.86
N ASP A 52 5.87 -33.14 -23.89
CA ASP A 52 5.42 -31.96 -24.63
C ASP A 52 4.67 -30.97 -23.72
N GLN A 53 3.84 -31.49 -22.81
CA GLN A 53 3.17 -30.72 -21.75
C GLN A 53 4.10 -30.27 -20.60
N GLN A 54 5.41 -30.57 -20.67
CA GLN A 54 6.40 -30.26 -19.64
C GLN A 54 6.07 -30.79 -18.24
N ARG A 55 5.31 -31.88 -18.14
CA ARG A 55 4.92 -32.52 -16.87
C ARG A 55 5.93 -33.56 -16.40
N ILE A 56 6.70 -34.12 -17.33
CA ILE A 56 7.78 -35.08 -17.05
C ILE A 56 9.01 -34.71 -17.88
N GLU A 57 10.19 -35.10 -17.41
CA GLU A 57 11.44 -34.95 -18.13
C GLU A 57 12.01 -36.34 -18.46
N VAL A 58 12.77 -36.41 -19.56
CA VAL A 58 13.39 -37.65 -20.03
C VAL A 58 14.89 -37.49 -19.93
N ARG A 59 15.57 -38.46 -19.32
CA ARG A 59 17.03 -38.52 -19.30
C ARG A 59 17.52 -39.88 -19.78
N GLY A 60 18.66 -39.88 -20.48
CA GLY A 60 19.27 -41.07 -21.06
C GLY A 60 18.78 -41.40 -22.48
N GLU A 61 19.47 -42.33 -23.14
CA GLU A 61 19.19 -42.74 -24.53
C GLU A 61 18.89 -44.25 -24.64
N GLY A 62 18.01 -44.62 -25.57
CA GLY A 62 17.69 -46.02 -25.86
C GLY A 62 17.12 -46.78 -24.66
N ARG A 63 17.72 -47.93 -24.30
CA ARG A 63 17.28 -48.77 -23.16
C ARG A 63 17.59 -48.16 -21.78
N ALA A 64 18.45 -47.15 -21.74
CA ALA A 64 18.78 -46.40 -20.52
C ALA A 64 17.82 -45.22 -20.28
N THR A 65 16.83 -45.02 -21.14
CA THR A 65 15.84 -43.94 -20.98
C THR A 65 15.07 -44.10 -19.68
N ARG A 66 15.04 -43.03 -18.89
CA ARG A 66 14.30 -42.92 -17.64
C ARG A 66 13.45 -41.64 -17.67
N TYR A 67 12.21 -41.78 -17.25
CA TYR A 67 11.26 -40.69 -17.09
C TYR A 67 11.28 -40.26 -15.64
N TYR A 68 11.43 -38.95 -15.43
CA TYR A 68 11.42 -38.32 -14.11
C TYR A 68 10.25 -37.34 -14.06
N PRO A 69 9.66 -37.12 -12.89
CA PRO A 69 8.75 -35.99 -12.73
C PRO A 69 9.52 -34.72 -13.07
N ARG A 70 9.00 -33.91 -13.99
CA ARG A 70 9.55 -32.58 -14.19
C ARG A 70 9.00 -31.78 -13.04
N SER A 71 9.89 -31.24 -12.23
CA SER A 71 9.54 -30.08 -11.43
C SER A 71 9.11 -29.02 -12.44
N GLN A 72 7.81 -28.90 -12.68
CA GLN A 72 7.29 -27.56 -12.95
C GLN A 72 7.85 -26.67 -11.83
N PRO A 73 8.15 -25.38 -12.08
CA PRO A 73 8.10 -24.43 -10.99
C PRO A 73 6.69 -24.59 -10.43
N VAL A 74 6.59 -25.41 -9.40
CA VAL A 74 5.36 -25.60 -8.71
C VAL A 74 5.20 -24.24 -8.05
N GLU A 75 4.16 -23.52 -8.44
CA GLU A 75 3.48 -22.53 -7.59
C GLU A 75 2.91 -23.24 -6.33
N SER A 76 3.68 -24.15 -5.74
CA SER A 76 3.49 -24.74 -4.44
C SER A 76 3.91 -23.68 -3.44
N ALA A 77 2.98 -23.28 -2.56
CA ALA A 77 2.80 -24.05 -1.34
C ALA A 77 4.18 -24.33 -0.72
N HIS A 78 4.64 -23.34 0.04
CA HIS A 78 5.88 -23.37 0.81
C HIS A 78 6.21 -24.78 1.30
N PRO A 79 7.25 -25.44 0.76
CA PRO A 79 7.96 -26.44 1.53
C PRO A 79 8.51 -25.70 2.74
N ALA A 80 8.52 -26.37 3.89
CA ALA A 80 9.19 -25.89 5.09
C ALA A 80 10.61 -25.46 4.72
N ALA A 81 10.80 -24.16 4.51
CA ALA A 81 12.07 -23.54 4.69
C ALA A 81 12.40 -23.82 6.15
N THR A 82 13.40 -24.67 6.39
CA THR A 82 14.39 -24.28 7.38
C THR A 82 14.79 -22.87 7.00
N SER A 83 14.07 -21.91 7.57
CA SER A 83 14.40 -20.51 7.45
C SER A 83 15.87 -20.45 7.85
N PRO A 84 16.77 -19.87 7.04
CA PRO A 84 17.94 -19.29 7.67
C PRO A 84 17.33 -18.37 8.71
N VAL A 85 17.64 -18.62 9.98
CA VAL A 85 17.24 -17.76 11.09
C VAL A 85 17.46 -16.36 10.59
N ALA A 86 16.35 -15.64 10.31
CA ALA A 86 16.44 -14.25 9.91
C ALA A 86 17.25 -13.63 11.02
N THR A 87 18.48 -13.22 10.70
CA THR A 87 19.28 -12.43 11.61
C THR A 87 18.35 -11.34 12.10
N THR A 88 18.21 -11.21 13.41
CA THR A 88 17.30 -10.31 14.13
C THR A 88 17.47 -8.83 13.79
N ALA A 89 18.22 -8.49 12.74
CA ALA A 89 18.56 -7.16 12.28
C ALA A 89 17.43 -6.45 11.51
N ASP A 90 16.54 -7.19 10.81
CA ASP A 90 15.53 -6.60 9.90
C ASP A 90 14.07 -6.79 10.37
N TYR A 91 13.83 -6.97 11.67
CA TYR A 91 12.50 -7.15 12.24
C TYR A 91 12.11 -5.93 13.10
N VAL A 92 10.81 -5.64 13.22
CA VAL A 92 10.34 -4.53 14.07
C VAL A 92 10.65 -4.81 15.56
N PRO A 93 10.93 -3.79 16.38
CA PRO A 93 11.00 -3.97 17.83
C PRO A 93 9.69 -4.57 18.36
N THR A 94 9.79 -5.63 19.17
CA THR A 94 8.63 -6.31 19.77
C THR A 94 8.63 -6.17 21.28
N SER A 95 7.45 -5.98 21.85
CA SER A 95 7.15 -6.15 23.27
C SER A 95 7.41 -7.60 23.72
N ALA A 96 7.42 -7.85 25.03
CA ALA A 96 7.54 -9.20 25.58
C ALA A 96 6.38 -10.08 25.10
N GLU A 97 5.16 -9.54 25.15
CA GLU A 97 3.94 -10.16 24.66
C GLU A 97 4.02 -10.44 23.15
N GLY A 98 4.52 -9.48 22.37
CA GLY A 98 4.75 -9.64 20.93
C GLY A 98 5.74 -10.75 20.61
N ALA A 99 6.82 -10.87 21.38
CA ALA A 99 7.82 -11.94 21.23
C ALA A 99 7.24 -13.32 21.55
N GLU A 100 6.40 -13.45 22.58
CA GLU A 100 5.68 -14.69 22.88
C GLU A 100 4.75 -15.12 21.75
N ILE A 101 3.97 -14.18 21.22
CA ILE A 101 3.07 -14.41 20.08
C ILE A 101 3.87 -14.88 18.88
N ARG A 102 4.96 -14.19 18.55
CA ARG A 102 5.84 -14.55 17.44
C ARG A 102 6.40 -15.95 17.60
N ALA A 103 6.85 -16.32 18.80
CA ALA A 103 7.35 -17.67 19.08
C ALA A 103 6.26 -18.74 18.88
N ALA A 104 5.02 -18.46 19.27
CA ALA A 104 3.89 -19.38 19.09
C ALA A 104 3.52 -19.56 17.61
N ILE A 105 3.41 -18.48 16.82
CA ILE A 105 3.01 -18.56 15.40
C ILE A 105 4.14 -19.07 14.50
N SER A 106 5.39 -19.00 14.95
CA SER A 106 6.56 -19.52 14.21
C SER A 106 6.62 -21.05 14.23
N GLN A 107 5.79 -21.72 15.03
CA GLN A 107 5.72 -23.17 15.03
C GLN A 107 5.21 -23.71 13.68
N PRO A 108 5.74 -24.86 13.21
CA PRO A 108 5.22 -25.53 12.03
C PRO A 108 3.69 -25.67 12.06
N ARG A 109 3.05 -25.45 10.92
CA ARG A 109 1.58 -25.39 10.80
C ARG A 109 0.86 -26.63 11.38
N HIS A 110 1.47 -27.81 11.29
CA HIS A 110 0.89 -29.06 11.82
C HIS A 110 0.91 -29.16 13.36
N LEU A 111 1.70 -28.33 14.04
CA LEU A 111 1.74 -28.22 15.51
C LEU A 111 0.79 -27.14 16.04
N ARG A 112 0.30 -26.25 15.16
CA ARG A 112 -0.65 -25.19 15.50
C ARG A 112 -2.09 -25.74 15.45
N LYS A 113 -2.89 -25.45 16.47
CA LYS A 113 -4.26 -25.96 16.60
C LYS A 113 -5.22 -25.16 15.70
N PRO A 114 -6.01 -25.81 14.82
CA PRO A 114 -7.05 -25.13 14.06
C PRO A 114 -8.05 -24.40 14.95
N VAL A 115 -8.43 -23.19 14.54
CA VAL A 115 -9.28 -22.29 15.32
C VAL A 115 -10.25 -21.56 14.41
N GLY A 116 -11.51 -21.45 14.84
CA GLY A 116 -12.55 -20.69 14.12
C GLY A 116 -12.67 -19.25 14.63
N TYR A 117 -13.54 -18.47 13.99
CA TYR A 117 -13.92 -17.14 14.48
C TYR A 117 -14.47 -17.21 15.91
N GLN A 118 -13.92 -16.40 16.81
CA GLN A 118 -14.29 -16.30 18.22
C GLN A 118 -15.15 -15.05 18.41
N LEU A 119 -16.46 -15.25 18.63
CA LEU A 119 -17.36 -14.12 18.90
C LEU A 119 -17.00 -13.39 20.19
N ASP A 120 -16.49 -14.11 21.18
CA ASP A 120 -16.07 -13.55 22.47
C ASP A 120 -14.94 -12.52 22.34
N PHE A 121 -14.08 -12.66 21.32
CA PHE A 121 -13.02 -11.69 21.07
C PHE A 121 -13.58 -10.31 20.66
N LEU A 122 -14.70 -10.28 19.94
CA LEU A 122 -15.41 -9.05 19.60
C LEU A 122 -16.29 -8.57 20.77
N SER A 123 -17.02 -9.46 21.43
CA SER A 123 -18.00 -9.08 22.47
C SER A 123 -17.37 -8.54 23.75
N GLN A 124 -16.11 -8.89 24.03
CA GLN A 124 -15.31 -8.33 25.13
C GLN A 124 -14.88 -6.87 24.88
N TYR A 125 -14.94 -6.41 23.63
CA TYR A 125 -14.62 -5.02 23.31
C TYR A 125 -15.86 -4.14 23.44
N HIS A 126 -15.76 -3.10 24.25
CA HIS A 126 -16.79 -2.07 24.42
C HIS A 126 -16.23 -0.71 23.98
N PRO A 127 -16.74 -0.11 22.90
CA PRO A 127 -16.26 1.17 22.40
C PRO A 127 -16.18 2.23 23.51
N ASN A 128 -15.06 2.93 23.56
CA ASN A 128 -14.76 3.99 24.55
C ASN A 128 -14.69 3.53 26.02
N HIS A 129 -14.79 2.23 26.32
CA HIS A 129 -14.70 1.69 27.67
C HIS A 129 -13.53 0.71 27.82
N THR A 130 -13.34 -0.17 26.84
CA THR A 130 -12.12 -0.98 26.68
C THR A 130 -11.23 -0.36 25.62
N ALA A 131 -9.93 -0.68 25.66
CA ALA A 131 -8.98 -0.22 24.65
C ALA A 131 -7.92 -1.27 24.37
N TYR A 132 -7.54 -1.42 23.11
CA TYR A 132 -6.37 -2.19 22.70
C TYR A 132 -5.08 -1.38 22.83
N LEU A 133 -5.16 -0.05 22.67
CA LEU A 133 -4.05 0.87 22.86
C LEU A 133 -4.14 1.51 24.25
N PRO A 134 -3.12 1.32 25.12
CA PRO A 134 -3.05 1.98 26.42
C PRO A 134 -3.15 3.51 26.28
N PRO A 135 -3.75 4.22 27.25
CA PRO A 135 -3.92 5.68 27.17
C PRO A 135 -2.61 6.44 26.93
N SER A 136 -1.53 6.08 27.61
CA SER A 136 -0.20 6.69 27.43
C SER A 136 0.34 6.53 26.02
N LEU A 137 0.11 5.37 25.40
CA LEU A 137 0.52 5.10 24.03
C LEU A 137 -0.30 5.96 23.05
N ARG A 138 -1.60 6.12 23.28
CA ARG A 138 -2.43 7.01 22.46
C ARG A 138 -1.96 8.46 22.56
N GLU A 139 -1.67 8.96 23.76
CA GLU A 139 -1.10 10.31 23.94
C GLU A 139 0.23 10.50 23.21
N GLN A 140 1.13 9.51 23.25
CA GLN A 140 2.37 9.51 22.47
C GLN A 140 2.09 9.58 20.97
N LEU A 141 1.20 8.73 20.45
CA LEU A 141 0.85 8.69 19.03
C LEU A 141 0.20 9.99 18.56
N HIS A 142 -0.67 10.59 19.36
CA HIS A 142 -1.22 11.93 19.12
C HIS A 142 -0.10 12.96 19.02
N THR A 143 0.84 12.96 19.97
CA THR A 143 1.96 13.91 19.97
C THR A 143 2.83 13.78 18.72
N LEU A 144 3.09 12.55 18.26
CA LEU A 144 3.84 12.27 17.04
C LEU A 144 3.08 12.66 15.78
N GLY A 145 1.78 12.39 15.75
CA GLY A 145 0.90 12.55 14.58
C GLY A 145 0.35 13.95 14.36
N ARG A 146 0.56 14.88 15.31
CA ARG A 146 0.06 16.27 15.23
C ARG A 146 0.50 16.94 13.94
N SER A 147 -0.45 17.55 13.27
CA SER A 147 -0.22 18.31 12.05
C SER A 147 -0.18 19.80 12.36
N PRO A 148 0.62 20.61 11.65
CA PRO A 148 0.46 22.07 11.67
C PRO A 148 -0.95 22.52 11.23
N ALA A 149 -1.70 21.63 10.60
CA ALA A 149 -3.07 21.84 10.14
C ALA A 149 -4.14 21.40 11.17
N ASP A 150 -3.78 21.20 12.45
CA ASP A 150 -4.72 20.78 13.51
C ASP A 150 -5.97 21.71 13.64
N GLN A 151 -5.91 22.93 13.09
CA GLN A 151 -7.01 23.91 13.08
C GLN A 151 -7.68 24.12 11.71
N THR A 152 -7.33 23.33 10.69
CA THR A 152 -7.92 23.45 9.34
C THR A 152 -9.06 22.44 9.14
N PRO A 153 -9.86 22.57 8.06
CA PRO A 153 -10.91 21.58 7.75
C PRO A 153 -10.36 20.15 7.61
N ALA A 154 -11.19 19.17 7.94
CA ALA A 154 -10.83 17.75 7.84
C ALA A 154 -10.32 17.38 6.43
N GLY A 155 -9.25 16.60 6.39
CA GLY A 155 -8.60 16.14 5.16
C GLY A 155 -7.68 17.16 4.49
N THR A 156 -7.58 18.41 4.98
CA THR A 156 -6.64 19.40 4.43
C THR A 156 -5.20 18.90 4.50
N PHE A 157 -4.79 18.32 5.64
CA PHE A 157 -3.42 17.81 5.76
C PHE A 157 -3.14 16.71 4.72
N ALA A 158 -4.04 15.73 4.60
CA ALA A 158 -3.90 14.64 3.64
C ALA A 158 -3.88 15.13 2.18
N LYS A 159 -4.63 16.20 1.86
CA LYS A 159 -4.60 16.85 0.54
C LYS A 159 -3.25 17.50 0.24
N ASP A 160 -2.66 18.20 1.21
CA ASP A 160 -1.36 18.87 1.05
C ASP A 160 -0.23 17.88 0.77
N ILE A 161 -0.32 16.66 1.31
CA ILE A 161 0.66 15.58 1.11
C ILE A 161 0.18 14.49 0.16
N LEU A 162 -0.89 14.72 -0.60
CA LEU A 162 -1.58 13.69 -1.37
C LEU A 162 -0.64 12.94 -2.31
N ASN A 163 0.19 13.64 -3.10
CA ASN A 163 1.09 12.98 -4.05
C ASN A 163 2.04 11.99 -3.35
N ARG A 164 2.62 12.39 -2.21
CA ARG A 164 3.50 11.53 -1.44
C ARG A 164 2.76 10.35 -0.82
N LEU A 165 1.56 10.60 -0.28
CA LEU A 165 0.71 9.56 0.28
C LEU A 165 0.32 8.53 -0.80
N LEU A 166 -0.03 8.98 -2.01
CA LEU A 166 -0.32 8.11 -3.15
C LEU A 166 0.87 7.20 -3.45
N ILE A 167 2.08 7.74 -3.49
CA ILE A 167 3.29 6.96 -3.78
C ILE A 167 3.56 5.95 -2.65
N ASP A 168 3.72 6.44 -1.42
CA ASP A 168 4.22 5.63 -0.31
C ASP A 168 3.21 4.55 0.11
N LEU A 169 1.93 4.91 0.27
CA LEU A 169 0.91 3.95 0.72
C LEU A 169 0.56 2.94 -0.39
N SER A 170 0.46 3.38 -1.66
CA SER A 170 0.19 2.44 -2.76
C SER A 170 1.34 1.44 -2.93
N TRP A 171 2.59 1.91 -2.83
CA TRP A 171 3.75 1.04 -2.89
C TRP A 171 3.80 0.08 -1.69
N ALA A 172 3.82 0.61 -0.46
CA ALA A 172 4.05 -0.19 0.74
C ALA A 172 2.92 -1.20 1.00
N SER A 173 1.65 -0.78 0.85
CA SER A 173 0.52 -1.70 1.01
C SER A 173 0.51 -2.81 -0.03
N SER A 174 0.94 -2.52 -1.26
CA SER A 174 1.08 -3.53 -2.32
C SER A 174 2.28 -4.45 -2.06
N HIS A 175 3.40 -3.90 -1.59
CA HIS A 175 4.60 -4.66 -1.25
C HIS A 175 4.36 -5.67 -0.13
N LEU A 176 3.56 -5.33 0.87
CA LEU A 176 3.15 -6.26 1.93
C LEU A 176 2.34 -7.47 1.40
N GLU A 177 1.74 -7.36 0.21
CA GLU A 177 1.06 -8.47 -0.48
C GLU A 177 1.97 -9.17 -1.51
N GLY A 178 3.27 -8.85 -1.54
CA GLY A 178 4.26 -9.47 -2.43
C GLY A 178 4.46 -8.77 -3.77
N ASN A 179 3.95 -7.55 -3.96
CA ASN A 179 4.22 -6.76 -5.16
C ASN A 179 5.72 -6.42 -5.27
N THR A 180 6.28 -6.61 -6.47
CA THR A 180 7.70 -6.44 -6.74
C THR A 180 8.07 -5.07 -7.29
N TYR A 181 7.12 -4.16 -7.47
CA TYR A 181 7.41 -2.77 -7.85
C TYR A 181 8.37 -2.11 -6.86
N SER A 182 9.35 -1.39 -7.39
CA SER A 182 10.14 -0.48 -6.56
C SER A 182 9.34 0.78 -6.24
N ARG A 183 9.76 1.49 -5.20
CA ARG A 183 9.16 2.78 -4.83
C ARG A 183 9.30 3.81 -5.96
N LEU A 184 10.43 3.82 -6.67
CA LEU A 184 10.67 4.69 -7.83
C LEU A 184 9.78 4.34 -9.02
N ASP A 185 9.59 3.04 -9.30
CA ASP A 185 8.69 2.61 -10.36
C ASP A 185 7.23 2.98 -10.06
N THR A 186 6.85 2.91 -8.78
CA THR A 186 5.52 3.32 -8.30
C THR A 186 5.30 4.82 -8.49
N GLU A 187 6.30 5.64 -8.16
CA GLU A 187 6.30 7.09 -8.41
C GLU A 187 6.11 7.39 -9.90
N ARG A 188 6.89 6.75 -10.79
CA ARG A 188 6.75 6.93 -12.24
C ARG A 188 5.37 6.53 -12.77
N LEU A 189 4.82 5.44 -12.25
CA LEU A 189 3.49 4.97 -12.63
C LEU A 189 2.40 5.96 -12.20
N ILE A 190 2.47 6.47 -10.97
CA ILE A 190 1.46 7.38 -10.42
C ILE A 190 1.54 8.77 -11.07
N GLU A 191 2.75 9.30 -11.26
CA GLU A 191 2.95 10.67 -11.75
C GLU A 191 2.86 10.78 -13.28
N PHE A 192 3.42 9.81 -14.02
CA PHE A 192 3.55 9.88 -15.48
C PHE A 192 2.73 8.81 -16.22
N GLY A 193 2.02 7.93 -15.51
CA GLY A 193 1.29 6.82 -16.13
C GLY A 193 2.21 5.78 -16.78
N GLN A 194 3.49 5.75 -16.41
CA GLN A 194 4.50 4.89 -17.02
C GLN A 194 4.60 3.57 -16.25
N ALA A 195 4.08 2.48 -16.82
CA ALA A 195 4.26 1.15 -16.26
C ALA A 195 5.73 0.71 -16.33
N ALA A 196 6.20 0.01 -15.29
CA ALA A 196 7.57 -0.47 -15.25
C ALA A 196 7.77 -1.68 -16.18
N GLU A 197 8.89 -1.69 -16.90
CA GLU A 197 9.24 -2.78 -17.82
C GLU A 197 9.41 -4.10 -17.06
N GLY A 198 8.89 -5.18 -17.63
CA GLY A 198 8.99 -6.52 -17.06
C GLY A 198 8.09 -6.80 -15.86
N LYS A 199 7.22 -5.87 -15.46
CA LYS A 199 6.23 -6.09 -14.38
C LYS A 199 4.92 -6.66 -14.90
N ASN A 200 4.26 -7.47 -14.07
CA ASN A 200 2.96 -8.04 -14.41
C ASN A 200 1.88 -6.95 -14.41
N ALA A 201 0.92 -7.03 -15.35
CA ALA A 201 -0.26 -6.17 -15.38
C ALA A 201 -1.04 -6.19 -14.05
N LEU A 202 -1.13 -7.33 -13.37
CA LEU A 202 -1.80 -7.43 -12.07
C LEU A 202 -1.09 -6.62 -10.97
N GLU A 203 0.25 -6.60 -10.98
CA GLU A 203 1.02 -5.80 -10.02
C GLU A 203 0.84 -4.30 -10.26
N THR A 204 0.84 -3.90 -11.54
CA THR A 204 0.55 -2.52 -11.97
C THR A 204 -0.86 -2.11 -11.54
N GLN A 205 -1.85 -2.95 -11.81
CA GLN A 205 -3.25 -2.71 -11.45
C GLN A 205 -3.42 -2.53 -9.94
N MET A 206 -2.75 -3.35 -9.12
CA MET A 206 -2.84 -3.24 -7.66
C MET A 206 -2.35 -1.88 -7.13
N ILE A 207 -1.33 -1.28 -7.75
CA ILE A 207 -0.87 0.08 -7.39
C ILE A 207 -1.91 1.13 -7.80
N LEU A 208 -2.42 1.04 -9.03
CA LEU A 208 -3.44 1.97 -9.54
C LEU A 208 -4.74 1.89 -8.73
N ASN A 209 -5.11 0.70 -8.27
CA ASN A 209 -6.26 0.47 -7.38
C ASN A 209 -6.08 1.19 -6.04
N HIS A 210 -4.90 1.11 -5.42
CA HIS A 210 -4.62 1.87 -4.20
C HIS A 210 -4.66 3.37 -4.46
N LYS A 211 -4.09 3.84 -5.57
CA LYS A 211 -4.14 5.26 -5.97
C LYS A 211 -5.59 5.77 -6.00
N GLN A 212 -6.48 5.07 -6.70
CA GLN A 212 -7.90 5.45 -6.80
C GLN A 212 -8.60 5.42 -5.43
N ALA A 213 -8.34 4.40 -4.62
CA ALA A 213 -8.94 4.26 -3.30
C ALA A 213 -8.49 5.35 -2.32
N ILE A 214 -7.23 5.79 -2.40
CA ILE A 214 -6.71 6.93 -1.62
C ILE A 214 -7.34 8.24 -2.10
N GLU A 215 -7.40 8.47 -3.42
CA GLU A 215 -8.06 9.64 -4.01
C GLU A 215 -9.53 9.75 -3.56
N TYR A 216 -10.25 8.62 -3.52
CA TYR A 216 -11.63 8.55 -3.04
C TYR A 216 -11.82 9.06 -1.60
N LEU A 217 -10.87 8.76 -0.69
CA LEU A 217 -10.91 9.21 0.70
C LEU A 217 -10.43 10.65 0.87
N VAL A 218 -9.38 11.04 0.16
CA VAL A 218 -8.68 12.31 0.42
C VAL A 218 -9.29 13.48 -0.36
N LEU A 219 -9.69 13.27 -1.62
CA LEU A 219 -10.23 14.35 -2.46
C LEU A 219 -11.63 14.78 -1.99
N GLN A 220 -12.40 13.83 -1.48
CA GLN A 220 -13.76 14.01 -0.94
C GLN A 220 -13.80 13.56 0.54
N PRO A 221 -13.41 14.43 1.50
CA PRO A 221 -13.35 14.08 2.92
C PRO A 221 -14.66 13.56 3.50
N GLU A 222 -15.81 13.94 2.91
CA GLU A 222 -17.13 13.39 3.23
C GLU A 222 -17.21 11.86 3.10
N ASN A 223 -16.40 11.25 2.23
CA ASN A 223 -16.31 9.80 2.07
C ASN A 223 -15.49 9.12 3.17
N ALA A 224 -14.60 9.87 3.84
CA ALA A 224 -13.76 9.37 4.92
C ALA A 224 -14.58 9.21 6.20
N GLN A 225 -15.52 8.26 6.20
CA GLN A 225 -16.33 7.88 7.34
C GLN A 225 -16.27 6.36 7.52
N VAL A 226 -16.23 5.91 8.76
CA VAL A 226 -16.28 4.48 9.06
C VAL A 226 -17.74 4.04 8.94
N GLN A 227 -18.11 3.56 7.77
CA GLN A 227 -19.45 3.08 7.46
C GLN A 227 -19.38 1.97 6.40
N THR A 228 -20.43 1.14 6.36
CA THR A 228 -20.51 -0.04 5.49
C THR A 228 -20.27 0.32 4.03
N GLY A 229 -20.90 1.40 3.55
CA GLY A 229 -20.75 1.88 2.17
C GLY A 229 -19.31 2.26 1.82
N THR A 230 -18.61 2.96 2.72
CA THR A 230 -17.21 3.34 2.54
C THR A 230 -16.31 2.11 2.48
N LEU A 231 -16.44 1.15 3.41
CA LEU A 231 -15.60 -0.05 3.42
C LEU A 231 -15.83 -0.93 2.18
N ILE A 232 -17.08 -1.03 1.71
CA ILE A 232 -17.43 -1.70 0.47
C ILE A 232 -16.85 -0.97 -0.75
N ALA A 233 -16.91 0.37 -0.78
CA ALA A 233 -16.32 1.17 -1.85
C ALA A 233 -14.80 1.01 -1.90
N LEU A 234 -14.12 1.04 -0.75
CA LEU A 234 -12.69 0.76 -0.66
C LEU A 234 -12.37 -0.63 -1.21
N HIS A 235 -13.16 -1.65 -0.86
CA HIS A 235 -13.00 -2.97 -1.46
C HIS A 235 -13.20 -2.94 -2.98
N ALA A 236 -14.21 -2.24 -3.48
CA ALA A 236 -14.46 -2.13 -4.92
C ALA A 236 -13.26 -1.54 -5.67
N PHE A 237 -12.71 -0.41 -5.21
CA PHE A 237 -11.51 0.18 -5.82
C PHE A 237 -10.28 -0.74 -5.69
N LEU A 238 -10.07 -1.35 -4.52
CA LEU A 238 -8.87 -2.16 -4.27
C LEU A 238 -8.88 -3.51 -5.02
N SER A 239 -10.05 -4.04 -5.34
CA SER A 239 -10.24 -5.36 -5.97
C SER A 239 -10.53 -5.29 -7.48
N ASP A 240 -10.73 -4.10 -8.05
CA ASP A 240 -11.06 -3.93 -9.46
C ASP A 240 -9.99 -4.56 -10.38
N GLY A 241 -10.44 -5.36 -11.35
CA GLY A 241 -9.55 -6.10 -12.26
C GLY A 241 -8.65 -7.18 -11.63
N LEU A 242 -8.80 -7.49 -10.33
CA LEU A 242 -7.95 -8.46 -9.61
C LEU A 242 -8.69 -9.72 -9.14
N MET A 243 -10.03 -9.71 -9.14
CA MET A 243 -10.84 -10.83 -8.67
C MET A 243 -11.06 -11.89 -9.76
N ALA A 244 -11.05 -13.17 -9.37
CA ALA A 244 -11.40 -14.27 -10.27
C ALA A 244 -12.87 -14.21 -10.73
N ASP A 245 -13.77 -13.79 -9.83
CA ASP A 245 -15.15 -13.43 -10.16
C ASP A 245 -15.32 -11.90 -10.11
N PRO A 246 -15.49 -11.23 -11.25
CA PRO A 246 -15.75 -9.79 -11.30
C PRO A 246 -16.98 -9.36 -10.48
N ALA A 247 -17.95 -10.25 -10.27
CA ALA A 247 -19.13 -9.96 -9.46
C ALA A 247 -18.83 -9.89 -7.95
N ALA A 248 -17.66 -10.35 -7.48
CA ALA A 248 -17.25 -10.27 -6.09
C ALA A 248 -16.68 -8.88 -5.71
N VAL A 249 -16.31 -8.07 -6.70
CA VAL A 249 -15.80 -6.69 -6.49
C VAL A 249 -16.85 -5.87 -5.74
N GLY A 250 -16.43 -5.24 -4.64
CA GLY A 250 -17.32 -4.45 -3.79
C GLY A 250 -18.49 -5.23 -3.17
N ARG A 251 -18.35 -6.53 -2.89
CA ARG A 251 -19.42 -7.33 -2.26
C ARG A 251 -18.92 -8.18 -1.11
N ILE A 252 -19.71 -8.22 -0.03
CA ILE A 252 -19.51 -9.19 1.05
C ILE A 252 -19.64 -10.59 0.46
N ARG A 253 -18.70 -11.47 0.80
CA ARG A 253 -18.63 -12.82 0.22
C ARG A 253 -19.83 -13.68 0.62
N ARG A 254 -20.20 -14.57 -0.30
CA ARG A 254 -21.28 -15.56 -0.09
C ARG A 254 -20.77 -17.00 0.03
N ARG A 255 -19.45 -17.18 0.02
CA ARG A 255 -18.77 -18.47 0.15
C ARG A 255 -17.75 -18.43 1.29
N ALA A 256 -17.38 -19.62 1.77
CA ALA A 256 -16.27 -19.77 2.70
C ALA A 256 -14.95 -19.44 2.01
N VAL A 257 -13.99 -18.95 2.80
CA VAL A 257 -12.61 -18.68 2.36
C VAL A 257 -11.64 -19.23 3.40
N GLU A 258 -10.42 -19.49 2.96
CA GLU A 258 -9.31 -19.90 3.83
C GLU A 258 -8.21 -18.84 3.76
N ILE A 259 -7.42 -18.74 4.83
CA ILE A 259 -6.24 -17.87 4.85
C ILE A 259 -5.00 -18.74 4.66
N GLY A 260 -4.30 -18.53 3.55
CA GLY A 260 -3.04 -19.21 3.25
C GLY A 260 -2.02 -19.04 4.40
N GLY A 261 -1.36 -20.14 4.79
CA GLY A 261 -0.35 -20.13 5.86
C GLY A 261 -0.91 -20.11 7.29
N SER A 262 -2.22 -19.96 7.47
CA SER A 262 -2.87 -19.96 8.78
C SER A 262 -3.61 -21.28 9.08
N VAL A 263 -3.86 -21.53 10.37
CA VAL A 263 -4.80 -22.57 10.85
C VAL A 263 -6.16 -21.98 11.25
N TYR A 264 -6.35 -20.67 11.05
CA TYR A 264 -7.59 -19.97 11.31
C TYR A 264 -8.62 -20.19 10.20
N LEU A 265 -9.88 -20.41 10.61
CA LEU A 265 -11.04 -20.60 9.74
C LEU A 265 -12.05 -19.47 9.98
N PRO A 266 -12.17 -18.52 9.03
CA PRO A 266 -13.16 -17.43 9.10
C PRO A 266 -14.60 -17.95 9.09
N ILE A 267 -15.55 -17.07 9.42
CA ILE A 267 -16.98 -17.40 9.41
C ILE A 267 -17.41 -17.83 8.00
N ALA A 268 -17.98 -19.03 7.87
CA ALA A 268 -18.43 -19.56 6.58
C ALA A 268 -19.85 -19.10 6.20
N LEU A 269 -20.72 -18.85 7.18
CA LEU A 269 -22.14 -18.58 6.95
C LEU A 269 -22.39 -17.11 6.53
N PRO A 270 -22.89 -16.83 5.31
CA PRO A 270 -23.00 -15.47 4.78
C PRO A 270 -23.89 -14.54 5.60
N GLN A 271 -25.04 -15.01 6.10
CA GLN A 271 -25.97 -14.18 6.87
C GLN A 271 -25.34 -13.69 8.17
N ARG A 272 -24.62 -14.57 8.88
CA ARG A 272 -23.88 -14.19 10.10
C ARG A 272 -22.70 -13.28 9.80
N LEU A 273 -22.02 -13.50 8.68
CA LEU A 273 -20.93 -12.62 8.25
C LEU A 273 -21.42 -11.19 8.00
N GLU A 274 -22.55 -11.05 7.30
CA GLU A 274 -23.14 -9.74 6.99
C GLU A 274 -23.62 -9.01 8.26
N GLU A 275 -24.26 -9.73 9.19
CA GLU A 275 -24.64 -9.20 10.51
C GLU A 275 -23.42 -8.71 11.29
N LEU A 276 -22.38 -9.55 11.41
CA LEU A 276 -21.16 -9.20 12.13
C LEU A 276 -20.37 -8.08 11.45
N PHE A 277 -20.38 -8.00 10.12
CA PHE A 277 -19.78 -6.88 9.40
C PHE A 277 -20.46 -5.55 9.76
N GLY A 278 -21.79 -5.55 9.86
CA GLY A 278 -22.55 -4.40 10.37
C GLY A 278 -22.14 -4.04 11.81
N ILE A 279 -22.08 -5.03 12.70
CA ILE A 279 -21.70 -4.84 14.11
C ILE A 279 -20.28 -4.28 14.24
N VAL A 280 -19.28 -4.91 13.59
CA VAL A 280 -17.89 -4.45 13.61
C VAL A 280 -17.78 -3.01 13.09
N THR A 281 -18.49 -2.71 11.99
CA THR A 281 -18.47 -1.35 11.41
C THR A 281 -19.09 -0.32 12.35
N GLN A 282 -20.22 -0.65 12.98
CA GLN A 282 -20.89 0.22 13.94
C GLN A 282 -20.02 0.46 15.18
N MET A 283 -19.45 -0.60 15.76
CA MET A 283 -18.53 -0.49 16.90
C MET A 283 -17.33 0.38 16.54
N ALA A 284 -16.74 0.19 15.36
CA ALA A 284 -15.63 1.01 14.90
C ALA A 284 -16.03 2.50 14.78
N ALA A 285 -17.23 2.78 14.24
CA ALA A 285 -17.74 4.15 14.09
C ALA A 285 -17.98 4.87 15.42
N GLU A 286 -18.27 4.13 16.49
CA GLU A 286 -18.47 4.67 17.84
C GLU A 286 -17.17 4.98 18.58
N ILE A 287 -16.03 4.42 18.16
CA ILE A 287 -14.73 4.70 18.79
C ILE A 287 -14.33 6.15 18.53
N THR A 288 -14.11 6.90 19.61
CA THR A 288 -13.83 8.35 19.55
C THR A 288 -12.36 8.64 19.26
N ASP A 289 -11.44 7.86 19.85
CA ASP A 289 -10.02 8.09 19.66
C ASP A 289 -9.57 7.59 18.28
N PRO A 290 -8.91 8.44 17.45
CA PRO A 290 -8.58 8.08 16.07
C PRO A 290 -7.56 6.93 15.97
N PHE A 291 -6.64 6.80 16.92
CA PHE A 291 -5.66 5.71 16.92
C PHE A 291 -6.29 4.40 17.33
N GLU A 292 -7.15 4.42 18.35
CA GLU A 292 -7.92 3.25 18.74
C GLU A 292 -8.87 2.81 17.62
N GLN A 293 -9.55 3.75 16.94
CA GLN A 293 -10.43 3.46 15.81
C GLN A 293 -9.65 2.83 14.64
N ALA A 294 -8.48 3.38 14.30
CA ALA A 294 -7.61 2.85 13.27
C ALA A 294 -7.15 1.41 13.59
N PHE A 295 -6.68 1.20 14.82
CA PHE A 295 -6.18 -0.09 15.25
C PHE A 295 -7.29 -1.15 15.34
N PHE A 296 -8.48 -0.77 15.82
CA PHE A 296 -9.65 -1.66 15.84
C PHE A 296 -10.01 -2.14 14.42
N LEU A 297 -10.00 -1.24 13.42
CA LEU A 297 -10.25 -1.61 12.02
C LEU A 297 -9.18 -2.56 11.47
N MET A 298 -7.91 -2.35 11.82
CA MET A 298 -6.81 -3.23 11.42
C MET A 298 -6.89 -4.63 12.05
N VAL A 299 -7.43 -4.74 13.27
CA VAL A 299 -7.65 -6.01 13.96
C VAL A 299 -8.86 -6.74 13.36
N HIS A 300 -10.03 -6.10 13.38
CA HIS A 300 -11.30 -6.82 13.20
C HIS A 300 -11.72 -7.01 11.75
N LEU A 301 -11.37 -6.11 10.82
CA LEU A 301 -11.73 -6.32 9.40
C LEU A 301 -11.03 -7.55 8.80
N PRO A 302 -9.71 -7.73 8.94
CA PRO A 302 -9.04 -8.92 8.43
C PRO A 302 -9.36 -10.18 9.24
N TYR A 303 -9.70 -10.06 10.53
CA TYR A 303 -10.13 -11.19 11.33
C TYR A 303 -11.50 -11.72 10.87
N LEU A 304 -12.43 -10.83 10.56
CA LEU A 304 -13.76 -11.18 10.04
C LEU A 304 -13.71 -11.75 8.61
N GLN A 305 -12.78 -11.28 7.77
CA GLN A 305 -12.69 -11.61 6.34
C GLN A 305 -14.02 -11.40 5.61
N PRO A 306 -14.59 -10.17 5.55
CA PRO A 306 -15.88 -9.92 4.90
C PRO A 306 -15.87 -10.14 3.38
N PHE A 307 -14.70 -10.04 2.74
CA PHE A 307 -14.56 -10.15 1.28
C PHE A 307 -13.85 -11.45 0.88
N GLU A 308 -13.95 -11.83 -0.40
CA GLU A 308 -13.30 -13.06 -0.90
C GLU A 308 -11.77 -12.97 -0.92
N ASP A 309 -11.23 -11.77 -1.14
CA ASP A 309 -9.82 -11.43 -1.03
C ASP A 309 -9.71 -9.92 -0.66
N VAL A 310 -8.51 -9.36 -0.60
CA VAL A 310 -8.25 -7.91 -0.43
C VAL A 310 -8.56 -7.38 0.98
N ASN A 311 -8.98 -8.23 1.92
CA ASN A 311 -9.34 -7.83 3.29
C ASN A 311 -8.23 -7.05 4.02
N LYS A 312 -6.96 -7.49 3.92
CA LYS A 312 -5.82 -6.81 4.54
C LYS A 312 -5.58 -5.42 3.93
N ARG A 313 -5.65 -5.29 2.60
CA ARG A 313 -5.51 -4.00 1.88
C ARG A 313 -6.62 -3.03 2.28
N VAL A 314 -7.87 -3.49 2.33
CA VAL A 314 -9.01 -2.69 2.81
C VAL A 314 -8.75 -2.22 4.24
N SER A 315 -8.29 -3.10 5.14
CA SER A 315 -8.04 -2.72 6.53
C SER A 315 -6.95 -1.65 6.69
N ARG A 316 -5.84 -1.74 5.94
CA ARG A 316 -4.74 -0.76 5.99
C ARG A 316 -5.19 0.62 5.49
N LEU A 317 -6.02 0.65 4.45
CA LEU A 317 -6.56 1.91 3.95
C LEU A 317 -7.67 2.45 4.86
N ALA A 318 -8.55 1.60 5.38
CA ALA A 318 -9.60 1.97 6.33
C ALA A 318 -9.01 2.55 7.63
N ALA A 319 -7.87 2.05 8.09
CA ALA A 319 -7.14 2.58 9.24
C ALA A 319 -6.74 4.06 9.07
N ASN A 320 -6.64 4.56 7.84
CA ASN A 320 -6.34 5.97 7.57
C ASN A 320 -7.56 6.89 7.63
N ILE A 321 -8.78 6.36 7.63
CA ILE A 321 -10.03 7.16 7.73
C ILE A 321 -9.99 8.11 8.94
N PRO A 322 -9.77 7.64 10.19
CA PRO A 322 -9.67 8.53 11.34
C PRO A 322 -8.57 9.58 11.18
N PHE A 323 -7.40 9.23 10.65
CA PHE A 323 -6.30 10.18 10.50
C PHE A 323 -6.63 11.30 9.52
N ILE A 324 -7.26 10.97 8.38
CA ILE A 324 -7.74 11.96 7.41
C ILE A 324 -8.76 12.90 8.04
N ARG A 325 -9.75 12.36 8.78
CA ARG A 325 -10.80 13.15 9.42
C ARG A 325 -10.26 14.12 10.47
N HIS A 326 -9.25 13.70 11.22
CA HIS A 326 -8.68 14.47 12.32
C HIS A 326 -7.43 15.26 11.92
N ASN A 327 -7.11 15.34 10.62
CA ASN A 327 -5.88 15.99 10.11
C ASN A 327 -4.58 15.45 10.73
N LEU A 328 -4.57 14.21 11.19
CA LEU A 328 -3.39 13.56 11.70
C LEU A 328 -2.52 13.03 10.56
N CYS A 329 -1.25 12.79 10.88
CA CYS A 329 -0.33 12.12 9.98
C CYS A 329 -0.91 10.77 9.51
N PRO A 330 -1.00 10.48 8.20
CA PRO A 330 -1.49 9.21 7.70
C PRO A 330 -0.46 8.10 7.88
N LEU A 331 -0.94 6.88 8.02
CA LEU A 331 -0.15 5.66 8.12
C LEU A 331 0.14 5.11 6.71
N SER A 332 1.41 5.15 6.30
CA SER A 332 1.84 4.72 4.96
C SER A 332 2.37 3.29 4.89
N PHE A 333 2.72 2.67 6.03
CA PHE A 333 3.39 1.36 6.12
C PHE A 333 4.76 1.30 5.46
N ILE A 334 5.37 2.45 5.16
CA ILE A 334 6.72 2.49 4.59
C ILE A 334 7.72 1.79 5.50
N ASP A 335 8.64 1.05 4.88
CA ASP A 335 9.70 0.27 5.53
C ASP A 335 9.22 -0.87 6.45
N VAL A 336 7.91 -1.14 6.54
CA VAL A 336 7.39 -2.27 7.35
C VAL A 336 7.83 -3.60 6.74
N PRO A 337 8.57 -4.45 7.48
CA PRO A 337 8.94 -5.76 6.98
C PRO A 337 7.70 -6.63 6.74
N GLN A 338 7.60 -7.23 5.55
CA GLN A 338 6.45 -8.08 5.19
C GLN A 338 6.22 -9.21 6.21
N GLN A 339 7.30 -9.87 6.64
CA GLN A 339 7.20 -10.97 7.61
C GLN A 339 6.64 -10.48 8.95
N ALA A 340 7.04 -9.30 9.43
CA ALA A 340 6.54 -8.75 10.69
C ALA A 340 5.03 -8.50 10.65
N TYR A 341 4.53 -7.97 9.52
CA TYR A 341 3.10 -7.78 9.33
C TYR A 341 2.35 -9.12 9.26
N VAL A 342 2.88 -10.10 8.53
CA VAL A 342 2.26 -11.44 8.44
C VAL A 342 2.20 -12.12 9.81
N ASP A 343 3.31 -12.11 10.56
CA ASP A 343 3.40 -12.69 11.91
C ASP A 343 2.39 -12.02 12.87
N ALA A 344 2.28 -10.69 12.82
CA ALA A 344 1.31 -9.93 13.60
C ALA A 344 -0.14 -10.33 13.28
N MET A 345 -0.49 -10.47 12.00
CA MET A 345 -1.83 -10.90 11.59
C MET A 345 -2.14 -12.33 12.05
N LEU A 346 -1.16 -13.24 11.97
CA LEU A 346 -1.31 -14.60 12.48
C LEU A 346 -1.57 -14.62 13.99
N GLY A 347 -0.92 -13.74 14.76
CA GLY A 347 -1.19 -13.56 16.19
C GLY A 347 -2.65 -13.24 16.49
N VAL A 348 -3.25 -12.35 15.70
CA VAL A 348 -4.68 -12.01 15.82
C VAL A 348 -5.56 -13.19 15.40
N TYR A 349 -5.27 -13.79 14.24
CA TYR A 349 -6.09 -14.83 13.65
C TYR A 349 -6.14 -16.10 14.50
N GLU A 350 -4.99 -16.51 15.04
CA GLU A 350 -4.86 -17.82 15.67
C GLU A 350 -4.92 -17.77 17.18
N LEU A 351 -4.52 -16.65 17.79
CA LEU A 351 -4.41 -16.51 19.24
C LEU A 351 -5.33 -15.43 19.82
N ASN A 352 -6.01 -14.64 18.98
CA ASN A 352 -6.77 -13.45 19.39
C ASN A 352 -5.96 -12.50 20.29
N ARG A 353 -4.63 -12.45 20.10
CA ARG A 353 -3.74 -11.51 20.78
C ARG A 353 -3.32 -10.41 19.83
N VAL A 354 -3.48 -9.16 20.26
CA VAL A 354 -3.26 -7.97 19.42
C VAL A 354 -1.87 -7.34 19.60
N ASP A 355 -1.10 -7.79 20.59
CA ASP A 355 0.13 -7.12 21.03
C ASP A 355 1.19 -7.03 19.93
N LEU A 356 1.41 -8.11 19.18
CA LEU A 356 2.38 -8.08 18.07
C LEU A 356 1.93 -7.16 16.93
N LEU A 357 0.61 -7.08 16.66
CA LEU A 357 0.08 -6.13 15.69
C LEU A 357 0.17 -4.70 16.20
N ARG A 358 0.01 -4.47 17.51
CA ARG A 358 0.23 -3.17 18.15
C ARG A 358 1.67 -2.71 17.96
N ASP A 359 2.64 -3.60 18.18
CA ASP A 359 4.07 -3.29 17.99
C ASP A 359 4.36 -2.85 16.54
N VAL A 360 3.86 -3.62 15.55
CA VAL A 360 3.98 -3.27 14.12
C VAL A 360 3.28 -1.94 13.82
N PHE A 361 2.08 -1.72 14.35
CA PHE A 361 1.30 -0.50 14.12
C PHE A 361 2.01 0.75 14.65
N VAL A 362 2.51 0.70 15.89
CA VAL A 362 3.25 1.82 16.50
C VAL A 362 4.51 2.12 15.71
N TRP A 363 5.30 1.09 15.40
CA TRP A 363 6.52 1.25 14.62
C TRP A 363 6.25 1.83 13.23
N ALA A 364 5.22 1.32 12.54
CA ALA A 364 4.82 1.81 11.23
C ALA A 364 4.33 3.27 11.27
N TYR A 365 3.63 3.65 12.34
CA TYR A 365 3.15 5.02 12.51
C TYR A 365 4.29 6.00 12.80
N GLU A 366 5.19 5.65 13.71
CA GLU A 366 6.41 6.43 14.00
C GLU A 366 7.23 6.63 12.73
N ARG A 367 7.40 5.55 11.94
CA ARG A 367 8.14 5.61 10.68
C ARG A 367 7.46 6.50 9.65
N SER A 368 6.14 6.42 9.54
CA SER A 368 5.34 7.30 8.68
C SER A 368 5.59 8.76 9.08
N CYS A 369 5.40 9.11 10.36
CA CYS A 369 5.60 10.46 10.87
C CYS A 369 7.00 11.02 10.58
N GLN A 370 8.06 10.23 10.80
CA GLN A 370 9.45 10.64 10.53
C GLN A 370 9.68 11.01 9.06
N GLN A 371 9.18 10.20 8.13
CA GLN A 371 9.29 10.49 6.70
C GLN A 371 8.59 11.80 6.33
N TYR A 372 7.43 12.08 6.93
CA TYR A 372 6.69 13.32 6.65
C TYR A 372 7.35 14.56 7.25
N VAL A 373 7.91 14.48 8.46
CA VAL A 373 8.65 15.61 9.07
C VAL A 373 9.84 16.02 8.20
N ALA A 374 10.59 15.06 7.65
CA ALA A 374 11.71 15.33 6.75
C ALA A 374 11.27 16.05 5.45
N VAL A 375 10.08 15.72 4.94
CA VAL A 375 9.53 16.37 3.74
C VAL A 375 9.03 17.79 4.03
N LYS A 376 8.40 18.02 5.20
CA LYS A 376 7.95 19.35 5.62
C LYS A 376 9.10 20.36 5.72
N GLN A 377 10.29 19.93 6.14
CA GLN A 377 11.48 20.78 6.18
C GLN A 377 11.94 21.25 4.79
N ASN A 378 11.54 20.55 3.73
CA ASN A 378 11.93 20.84 2.34
C ASN A 378 10.79 21.46 1.50
N LEU A 379 9.54 21.39 1.96
CA LEU A 379 8.40 22.05 1.31
C LEU A 379 8.38 23.53 1.69
N VAL A 380 8.89 24.39 0.80
CA VAL A 380 8.56 25.82 0.85
C VAL A 380 7.13 25.96 0.32
N PRO A 381 6.13 26.29 1.16
CA PRO A 381 4.76 26.43 0.68
C PRO A 381 4.72 27.51 -0.42
N PRO A 382 3.99 27.28 -1.52
CA PRO A 382 3.85 28.27 -2.57
C PRO A 382 3.22 29.52 -1.97
N ASP A 383 3.90 30.66 -2.12
CA ASP A 383 3.40 31.95 -1.65
C ASP A 383 2.13 32.32 -2.45
N ILE A 384 0.96 32.06 -1.84
CA ILE A 384 -0.36 32.28 -2.44
C ILE A 384 -0.57 33.77 -2.76
N PHE A 385 -0.03 34.66 -1.92
CA PHE A 385 -0.11 36.11 -2.13
C PHE A 385 0.67 36.51 -3.38
N ARG A 386 1.89 35.97 -3.53
CA ARG A 386 2.70 36.13 -4.74
C ARG A 386 2.04 35.55 -5.99
N LEU A 387 1.37 34.39 -5.89
CA LEU A 387 0.64 33.80 -7.01
C LEU A 387 -0.54 34.67 -7.46
N ARG A 388 -1.33 35.18 -6.51
CA ARG A 388 -2.48 36.07 -6.78
C ARG A 388 -2.05 37.35 -7.48
N HIS A 389 -0.96 37.95 -7.01
CA HIS A 389 -0.46 39.24 -7.48
C HIS A 389 0.64 39.14 -8.54
N ARG A 390 0.91 37.95 -9.10
CA ARG A 390 2.05 37.68 -10.01
C ARG A 390 2.14 38.64 -11.20
N GLN A 391 0.98 39.00 -11.77
CA GLN A 391 0.89 39.84 -12.95
C GLN A 391 1.21 41.29 -12.60
N ALA A 392 0.57 41.82 -11.54
CA ALA A 392 0.84 43.14 -11.01
C ALA A 392 2.31 43.28 -10.57
N LEU A 393 2.86 42.24 -9.94
CA LEU A 393 4.24 42.18 -9.51
C LEU A 393 5.21 42.26 -10.70
N ALA A 394 4.97 41.48 -11.77
CA ALA A 394 5.77 41.52 -12.98
C ALA A 394 5.72 42.89 -13.68
N GLU A 395 4.53 43.50 -13.74
CA GLU A 395 4.34 44.82 -14.34
C GLU A 395 5.10 45.92 -13.59
N VAL A 396 5.03 45.94 -12.26
CA VAL A 396 5.76 46.90 -11.42
C VAL A 396 7.26 46.74 -11.57
N ILE A 397 7.76 45.50 -11.47
CA ILE A 397 9.20 45.21 -11.56
C ILE A 397 9.73 45.59 -12.95
N ALA A 398 9.04 45.20 -14.02
CA ALA A 398 9.42 45.56 -15.38
C ALA A 398 9.37 47.07 -15.63
N ALA A 399 8.37 47.77 -15.09
CA ALA A 399 8.24 49.21 -15.27
C ALA A 399 9.37 50.00 -14.59
N ILE A 400 9.75 49.61 -13.37
CA ILE A 400 10.86 50.24 -12.63
C ILE A 400 12.19 49.98 -13.34
N VAL A 401 12.44 48.73 -13.75
CA VAL A 401 13.69 48.36 -14.44
C VAL A 401 13.82 49.09 -15.78
N ARG A 402 12.79 49.06 -16.64
CA ARG A 402 12.83 49.72 -17.96
C ARG A 402 12.93 51.24 -17.88
N LYS A 403 12.53 51.85 -16.76
CA LYS A 403 12.64 53.29 -16.54
C LYS A 403 13.92 53.72 -15.84
N GLY A 404 14.79 52.78 -15.46
CA GLY A 404 16.00 53.14 -14.72
C GLY A 404 15.70 53.65 -13.30
N GLU A 405 14.54 53.36 -12.72
CA GLU A 405 14.13 53.89 -11.42
C GLU A 405 14.73 53.06 -10.27
N ALA A 406 15.06 53.72 -9.15
CA ALA A 406 15.49 53.03 -7.94
C ALA A 406 14.36 52.18 -7.34
N ALA A 407 14.68 50.94 -6.94
CA ALA A 407 13.76 50.01 -6.28
C ALA A 407 13.46 50.43 -4.83
N THR A 408 12.70 51.51 -4.68
CA THR A 408 12.28 52.10 -3.40
C THR A 408 10.80 51.83 -3.13
N GLU A 409 10.40 51.89 -1.86
CA GLU A 409 9.00 51.76 -1.45
C GLU A 409 8.10 52.77 -2.17
N GLU A 410 8.55 54.02 -2.33
CA GLU A 410 7.83 55.07 -3.03
C GLU A 410 7.69 54.80 -4.54
N ALA A 411 8.72 54.21 -5.17
CA ALA A 411 8.65 53.82 -6.58
C ALA A 411 7.64 52.68 -6.79
N VAL A 412 7.66 51.68 -5.92
CA VAL A 412 6.72 50.55 -5.96
C VAL A 412 5.29 51.05 -5.73
N LYS A 413 5.03 51.87 -4.71
CA LYS A 413 3.69 52.43 -4.44
C LYS A 413 3.14 53.24 -5.61
N ARG A 414 3.98 54.06 -6.24
CA ARG A 414 3.59 54.90 -7.40
C ARG A 414 3.27 54.08 -8.65
N ARG A 415 3.90 52.91 -8.80
CA ARG A 415 3.74 52.01 -9.94
C ARG A 415 2.71 50.92 -9.68
N MET A 416 2.17 50.82 -8.47
CA MET A 416 1.24 49.79 -8.08
C MET A 416 -0.04 49.86 -8.92
N PRO A 417 -0.45 48.76 -9.58
CA PRO A 417 -1.68 48.73 -10.36
C PRO A 417 -2.91 48.83 -9.47
N ALA A 418 -4.00 49.43 -9.99
CA ALA A 418 -5.28 49.51 -9.30
C ALA A 418 -5.94 48.13 -9.05
N SER A 419 -5.41 47.06 -9.64
CA SER A 419 -5.85 45.68 -9.39
C SER A 419 -5.41 45.14 -8.02
N VAL A 420 -4.48 45.81 -7.32
CA VAL A 420 -4.07 45.46 -5.96
C VAL A 420 -5.01 46.15 -4.96
N PRO A 421 -5.79 45.41 -4.14
CA PRO A 421 -6.69 45.99 -3.14
C PRO A 421 -5.92 46.80 -2.08
N GLU A 422 -6.51 47.86 -1.54
CA GLU A 422 -5.87 48.71 -0.51
C GLU A 422 -5.39 47.90 0.72
N ALA A 423 -6.14 46.87 1.11
CA ALA A 423 -5.77 45.97 2.20
C ALA A 423 -4.44 45.22 1.95
N ASP A 424 -4.06 45.02 0.70
CA ASP A 424 -2.89 44.26 0.27
C ASP A 424 -1.66 45.15 -0.02
N HIS A 425 -1.80 46.48 -0.03
CA HIS A 425 -0.75 47.42 -0.49
C HIS A 425 0.56 47.27 0.28
N THR A 426 0.49 47.19 1.61
CA THR A 426 1.70 47.09 2.46
C THR A 426 2.47 45.80 2.18
N HIS A 427 1.77 44.67 2.08
CA HIS A 427 2.37 43.37 1.82
C HIS A 427 2.90 43.30 0.37
N PHE A 428 2.18 43.87 -0.59
CA PHE A 428 2.62 43.93 -1.99
C PHE A 428 3.95 44.69 -2.13
N VAL A 429 4.12 45.80 -1.41
CA VAL A 429 5.38 46.56 -1.45
C VAL A 429 6.55 45.74 -0.90
N GLN A 430 6.36 45.07 0.24
CA GLN A 430 7.39 44.21 0.83
C GLN A 430 7.78 43.07 -0.12
N LEU A 431 6.79 42.44 -0.76
CA LEU A 431 7.02 41.39 -1.74
C LEU A 431 7.83 41.91 -2.95
N ALA A 432 7.45 43.06 -3.51
CA ALA A 432 8.16 43.66 -4.64
C ALA A 432 9.61 44.01 -4.30
N LEU A 433 9.87 44.60 -3.13
CA LEU A 433 11.22 44.92 -2.68
C LEU A 433 12.08 43.66 -2.45
N ALA A 434 11.50 42.61 -1.88
CA ALA A 434 12.18 41.32 -1.74
C ALA A 434 12.55 40.72 -3.11
N GLU A 435 11.67 40.85 -4.11
CA GLU A 435 11.93 40.38 -5.47
C GLU A 435 13.03 41.18 -6.17
N PHE A 436 13.12 42.50 -5.94
CA PHE A 436 14.25 43.31 -6.41
C PHE A 436 15.57 42.90 -5.74
N GLY A 437 15.54 42.56 -4.45
CA GLY A 437 16.70 42.04 -3.72
C GLY A 437 17.21 40.72 -4.31
N ALA A 438 16.30 39.85 -4.76
CA ALA A 438 16.61 38.59 -5.40
C ALA A 438 16.79 38.69 -6.93
N LEU A 439 16.63 39.86 -7.56
CA LEU A 439 16.66 40.02 -9.01
C LEU A 439 18.09 39.86 -9.56
N HIS A 440 18.24 39.01 -10.56
CA HIS A 440 19.49 38.79 -11.31
C HIS A 440 19.18 38.42 -12.77
N ALA A 441 20.18 38.50 -13.66
CA ALA A 441 19.99 38.30 -15.10
C ALA A 441 19.26 36.99 -15.46
N GLY A 442 19.52 35.91 -14.70
CA GLY A 442 18.90 34.59 -14.89
C GLY A 442 17.42 34.52 -14.50
N ASN A 443 16.93 35.36 -13.58
CA ASN A 443 15.54 35.35 -13.15
C ASN A 443 14.73 36.57 -13.63
N ALA A 444 15.36 37.62 -14.17
CA ALA A 444 14.68 38.81 -14.67
C ALA A 444 13.69 38.51 -15.82
N VAL A 445 13.96 37.47 -16.61
CA VAL A 445 13.10 37.03 -17.72
C VAL A 445 11.69 36.67 -17.25
N ARG A 446 11.51 36.20 -16.00
CA ARG A 446 10.18 35.87 -15.44
C ARG A 446 9.25 37.07 -15.32
N PHE A 447 9.82 38.28 -15.29
CA PHE A 447 9.09 39.55 -15.27
C PHE A 447 9.00 40.19 -16.66
N GLY A 448 9.40 39.46 -17.72
CA GLY A 448 9.41 39.98 -19.09
C GLY A 448 10.52 40.99 -19.36
N ILE A 449 11.60 40.97 -18.57
CA ILE A 449 12.75 41.86 -18.70
C ILE A 449 13.84 41.14 -19.51
N ARG A 450 14.40 41.81 -20.51
CA ARG A 450 15.50 41.27 -21.33
C ARG A 450 16.84 41.43 -20.59
N PRO A 451 17.83 40.54 -20.82
CA PRO A 451 19.14 40.62 -20.17
C PRO A 451 19.83 41.97 -20.29
N LEU A 452 19.70 42.64 -21.45
CA LEU A 452 20.27 43.98 -21.68
C LEU A 452 19.57 45.06 -20.86
N GLU A 453 18.23 45.03 -20.75
CA GLU A 453 17.44 45.98 -19.95
C GLU A 453 17.80 45.87 -18.46
N PHE A 454 17.95 44.64 -17.95
CA PHE A 454 18.39 44.42 -16.58
C PHE A 454 19.84 44.86 -16.37
N GLY A 455 20.76 44.54 -17.29
CA GLY A 455 22.17 44.91 -17.18
C GLY A 455 22.43 46.42 -17.28
N GLU A 456 21.55 47.19 -17.93
CA GLU A 456 21.59 48.66 -17.91
C GLU A 456 21.10 49.20 -16.56
N TRP A 457 19.98 48.70 -16.05
CA TRP A 457 19.45 49.08 -14.75
C TRP A 457 20.40 48.74 -13.61
N GLU A 458 21.01 47.55 -13.62
CA GLU A 458 21.97 47.10 -12.61
C GLU A 458 23.24 47.95 -12.60
N ARG A 459 23.76 48.35 -13.77
CA ARG A 459 24.93 49.25 -13.84
C ARG A 459 24.64 50.63 -13.26
N ASN A 460 23.45 51.17 -13.53
CA ASN A 460 23.05 52.48 -13.03
C ASN A 460 22.71 52.48 -11.55
N TYR A 461 22.25 51.34 -10.99
CA TYR A 461 21.71 51.29 -9.63
C TYR A 461 22.56 50.50 -8.62
N ARG A 462 23.22 49.40 -9.02
CA ARG A 462 24.17 48.69 -8.14
C ARG A 462 25.60 49.23 -8.23
N GLY A 463 25.93 50.00 -9.26
CA GLY A 463 27.23 50.66 -9.43
C GLY A 463 27.45 51.89 -8.56
N GLU A 464 26.39 52.50 -8.01
CA GLU A 464 26.49 53.71 -7.16
C GLU A 464 26.68 53.38 -5.66
N THR A 465 26.71 52.10 -5.28
CA THR A 465 26.94 51.62 -3.90
C THR A 465 28.24 50.83 -3.72
N ALA A 466 29.26 51.09 -4.54
CA ALA A 466 30.61 50.53 -4.38
C ALA A 466 31.59 51.56 -3.80
#